data_AF-A0AAD4QQF0-F1
#
_entry.id   AF-A0AAD4QQF0-F1
#
_cell.length_a   1.000
_cell.length_b   1.000
_cell.length_c   1.000
_cell.angle_alpha   90.00
_cell.angle_beta   90.00
_cell.angle_gamma   90.00
#
_symmetry.space_group_name_H-M   'P 1'
#
loop_
_entity.id
_entity.type
_entity.pdbx_description
1 polymer ?
#
loop_
_entity_poly.entity_id
_entity_poly.type
_entity_poly.pdbx_seq_one_letter_code
_entity_poly.pdbx_strand_id
1 'polypeptide(L)'
;MPSLSFWLLSLLSTSSSVFASPTRTLPRNSGSPFVTASPGGLVANGSKFSFIGTNAYWLPYLNSDDDISNTLANMSASGINVVRTWAFNDVTTIPEAGSWLQLIANGTATINTGPNGLQRLDKLVELAAQQNIHVILSLTNNWNPTADLSASHSPVRRNEVSPTPFPRNFLSNDYGGMDAYVREFSDTKAHDEFYTDQTIRKFFEQYIQAVVSRFVNNPRVLAWELANDPRCNSTLPSSESCNTNTITRWHADIAKFIRSIDPNHLISSGNHGFFCPSCPKLFFNPLPPPQPSSAPGGTRKRTAGGITPSKLLRMITEERRAAPRALDSRDGVKIRGRWMASLIPIAEAKRQTSGVGPAFDGSFGVDSLDILSIPNIDFGSFQLFPDQNSYGTIATQFTPPSVNLNETVQQGIAWIQAQAASAKAVDKPLALIGFGLVTQVNLQSFVPFNATSPVVTPPPQNQKRKSSLGTFGTGVTDQQRDSAYASWLQAGIQAGLSGLSQYQPANGTFVQSSSGAGTLGVSPNDGYGIIGCVIT
;
A
#
# COMPACT_ATOMS: atom_id res chain seq x y z
N MET A 1 0.49 88.43 -54.30
CA MET A 1 1.64 87.52 -54.15
C MET A 1 1.48 86.76 -52.84
N PRO A 2 1.80 85.45 -52.70
CA PRO A 2 1.47 84.22 -53.47
C PRO A 2 0.33 83.42 -52.76
N SER A 3 -0.55 82.65 -53.44
CA SER A 3 -0.48 81.23 -53.87
C SER A 3 -0.56 80.15 -52.78
N LEU A 4 -1.28 79.05 -53.11
CA LEU A 4 -1.46 77.73 -52.46
C LEU A 4 -2.67 77.64 -51.51
N SER A 5 -3.86 77.15 -51.88
CA SER A 5 -4.26 75.86 -52.48
C SER A 5 -4.03 74.62 -51.61
N PHE A 6 -5.16 74.14 -51.08
CA PHE A 6 -5.69 72.78 -51.24
C PHE A 6 -5.63 71.72 -50.11
N TRP A 7 -6.85 71.29 -49.78
CA TRP A 7 -7.37 69.96 -49.39
C TRP A 7 -7.16 69.42 -47.97
N LEU A 8 -8.27 69.41 -47.22
CA LEU A 8 -8.62 68.37 -46.24
C LEU A 8 -8.50 66.98 -46.91
N LEU A 9 -7.77 66.07 -46.27
CA LEU A 9 -7.90 64.63 -46.49
C LEU A 9 -8.26 63.94 -45.18
N SER A 10 -9.48 63.42 -45.15
CA SER A 10 -10.01 62.48 -44.19
C SER A 10 -9.28 61.13 -44.37
N LEU A 11 -8.56 60.68 -43.35
CA LEU A 11 -7.97 59.35 -43.31
C LEU A 11 -8.98 58.38 -42.69
N LEU A 12 -9.64 57.60 -43.55
CA LEU A 12 -10.37 56.40 -43.16
C LEU A 12 -9.39 55.38 -42.57
N SER A 13 -9.53 55.09 -41.28
CA SER A 13 -8.93 53.92 -40.64
C SER A 13 -9.72 52.66 -41.04
N THR A 14 -9.26 51.96 -42.08
CA THR A 14 -9.74 50.61 -42.39
C THR A 14 -9.11 49.62 -41.41
N SER A 15 -9.89 49.19 -40.43
CA SER A 15 -9.57 48.04 -39.57
C SER A 15 -9.60 46.77 -40.40
N SER A 16 -8.44 46.24 -40.79
CA SER A 16 -8.34 44.90 -41.37
C SER A 16 -8.51 43.87 -40.25
N SER A 17 -9.70 43.30 -40.15
CA SER A 17 -9.96 42.08 -39.39
C SER A 17 -9.21 40.93 -40.04
N VAL A 18 -8.07 40.54 -39.44
CA VAL A 18 -7.41 39.28 -39.80
C VAL A 18 -8.29 38.16 -39.23
N PHE A 19 -9.12 37.56 -40.09
CA PHE A 19 -9.74 36.29 -39.78
C PHE A 19 -8.62 35.25 -39.67
N ALA A 20 -8.21 34.93 -38.44
CA ALA A 20 -7.42 33.73 -38.19
C ALA A 20 -8.26 32.54 -38.69
N SER A 21 -7.80 31.90 -39.76
CA SER A 21 -8.33 30.60 -40.15
C SER A 21 -8.26 29.68 -38.94
N PRO A 22 -9.29 28.87 -38.65
CA PRO A 22 -9.19 27.91 -37.58
C PRO A 22 -8.04 26.98 -37.94
N THR A 23 -6.93 27.10 -37.22
CA THR A 23 -5.86 26.12 -37.26
C THR A 23 -6.54 24.81 -36.94
N ARG A 24 -6.73 23.98 -37.96
CA ARG A 24 -7.14 22.59 -37.82
C ARG A 24 -6.22 22.02 -36.76
N THR A 25 -6.72 21.86 -35.54
CA THR A 25 -6.03 21.15 -34.48
C THR A 25 -5.79 19.77 -35.03
N LEU A 26 -4.58 19.56 -35.54
CA LEU A 26 -4.06 18.24 -35.77
C LEU A 26 -4.25 17.51 -34.43
N PRO A 27 -4.90 16.34 -34.42
CA PRO A 27 -5.02 15.57 -33.19
C PRO A 27 -3.60 15.41 -32.67
N ARG A 28 -3.36 15.89 -31.45
CA ARG A 28 -2.08 15.73 -30.76
C ARG A 28 -1.87 14.22 -30.69
N ASN A 29 -0.90 13.73 -31.46
CA ASN A 29 -0.46 12.34 -31.37
C ASN A 29 -0.18 12.10 -29.88
N SER A 30 -0.93 11.18 -29.25
CA SER A 30 -0.82 10.83 -27.82
C SER A 30 0.46 10.02 -27.56
N GLY A 31 1.61 10.60 -27.94
CA GLY A 31 2.86 9.90 -28.23
C GLY A 31 3.75 9.53 -27.05
N SER A 32 3.21 9.35 -25.85
CA SER A 32 3.98 8.78 -24.72
C SER A 32 3.59 7.30 -24.53
N PRO A 33 4.55 6.36 -24.51
CA PRO A 33 4.26 4.94 -24.25
C PRO A 33 3.94 4.66 -22.77
N PHE A 34 4.09 5.65 -21.89
CA PHE A 34 3.86 5.52 -20.45
C PHE A 34 2.40 5.74 -20.08
N VAL A 35 1.94 5.02 -19.06
CA VAL A 35 0.65 5.30 -18.41
C VAL A 35 0.76 6.61 -17.63
N THR A 36 -0.26 7.45 -17.72
CA THR A 36 -0.33 8.75 -17.04
C THR A 36 -1.56 8.83 -16.15
N ALA A 37 -1.52 9.72 -15.15
CA ALA A 37 -2.67 10.02 -14.31
C ALA A 37 -3.38 11.28 -14.83
N SER A 38 -4.71 11.22 -14.86
CA SER A 38 -5.55 12.38 -15.14
C SER A 38 -6.75 12.41 -14.18
N PRO A 39 -7.41 13.58 -14.03
CA PRO A 39 -8.76 13.62 -13.49
C PRO A 39 -9.64 12.50 -14.05
N GLY A 40 -10.22 11.68 -13.17
CA GLY A 40 -11.08 10.56 -13.56
C GLY A 40 -10.40 9.22 -13.85
N GLY A 41 -9.07 9.09 -13.75
CA GLY A 41 -8.39 7.78 -13.77
C GLY A 41 -7.01 7.76 -14.43
N LEU A 42 -6.47 6.56 -14.57
CA LEU A 42 -5.24 6.32 -15.33
C LEU A 42 -5.54 6.28 -16.83
N VAL A 43 -4.58 6.70 -17.66
CA VAL A 43 -4.70 6.80 -19.12
C VAL A 43 -3.47 6.23 -19.79
N ALA A 44 -3.67 5.35 -20.78
CA ALA A 44 -2.63 4.80 -21.65
C ALA A 44 -3.06 4.99 -23.11
N ASN A 45 -2.17 5.51 -23.97
CA ASN A 45 -2.46 5.78 -25.39
C ASN A 45 -3.77 6.58 -25.62
N GLY A 46 -4.08 7.53 -24.74
CA GLY A 46 -5.30 8.35 -24.81
C GLY A 46 -6.60 7.64 -24.41
N SER A 47 -6.53 6.38 -23.97
CA SER A 47 -7.68 5.61 -23.49
C SER A 47 -7.57 5.33 -22.00
N LYS A 48 -8.71 5.13 -21.34
CA LYS A 48 -8.75 4.76 -19.92
C LYS A 48 -7.93 3.49 -19.70
N PHE A 49 -7.00 3.55 -18.76
CA PHE A 49 -6.26 2.41 -18.26
C PHE A 49 -6.83 1.99 -16.91
N SER A 50 -7.23 0.73 -16.80
CA SER A 50 -7.62 0.12 -15.54
C SER A 50 -6.91 -1.21 -15.41
N PHE A 51 -6.51 -1.56 -14.20
CA PHE A 51 -5.75 -2.78 -13.98
C PHE A 51 -6.38 -3.74 -13.01
N ILE A 52 -6.26 -5.02 -13.37
CA ILE A 52 -6.46 -6.16 -12.50
C ILE A 52 -5.07 -6.69 -12.17
N GLY A 53 -4.74 -6.69 -10.88
CA GLY A 53 -3.41 -6.97 -10.43
C GLY A 53 -3.31 -8.07 -9.39
N THR A 54 -2.06 -8.41 -9.07
CA THR A 54 -1.71 -9.32 -7.98
C THR A 54 -0.41 -8.87 -7.33
N ASN A 55 -0.12 -9.40 -6.14
CA ASN A 55 1.13 -9.17 -5.43
C ASN A 55 2.01 -10.41 -5.51
N ALA A 56 3.20 -10.29 -6.08
CA ALA A 56 4.16 -11.40 -6.17
C ALA A 56 5.55 -10.89 -5.80
N TYR A 57 5.76 -10.63 -4.51
CA TYR A 57 6.99 -10.01 -4.00
C TYR A 57 8.25 -10.84 -4.22
N TRP A 58 8.11 -12.16 -4.25
CA TRP A 58 9.17 -13.14 -4.42
C TRP A 58 9.59 -13.32 -5.88
N LEU A 59 8.77 -12.86 -6.82
CA LEU A 59 8.91 -13.14 -8.25
C LEU A 59 10.27 -12.74 -8.86
N PRO A 60 10.86 -11.56 -8.59
CA PRO A 60 12.16 -11.21 -9.15
C PRO A 60 13.28 -12.15 -8.66
N TYR A 61 13.09 -12.77 -7.49
CA TYR A 61 14.13 -13.47 -6.75
C TYR A 61 14.06 -14.99 -6.89
N LEU A 62 13.19 -15.50 -7.77
CA LEU A 62 13.28 -16.89 -8.22
C LEU A 62 14.62 -17.13 -8.91
N ASN A 63 15.17 -18.33 -8.74
CA ASN A 63 16.47 -18.71 -9.30
C ASN A 63 16.41 -19.06 -10.79
N SER A 64 15.20 -19.27 -11.35
CA SER A 64 14.98 -19.66 -12.73
C SER A 64 14.20 -18.59 -13.48
N ASP A 65 14.74 -18.13 -14.59
CA ASP A 65 14.06 -17.17 -15.48
C ASP A 65 12.85 -17.81 -16.16
N ASP A 66 12.88 -19.13 -16.38
CA ASP A 66 11.74 -19.89 -16.89
C ASP A 66 10.60 -19.91 -15.87
N ASP A 67 10.90 -20.03 -14.57
CA ASP A 67 9.86 -19.97 -13.53
C ASP A 67 9.23 -18.57 -13.44
N ILE A 68 10.02 -17.51 -13.62
CA ILE A 68 9.51 -16.13 -13.71
C ILE A 68 8.60 -15.99 -14.93
N SER A 69 9.07 -16.43 -16.10
CA SER A 69 8.35 -16.36 -17.37
C SER A 69 7.03 -17.12 -17.31
N ASN A 70 7.06 -18.38 -16.86
CA ASN A 70 5.88 -19.24 -16.73
C ASN A 70 4.88 -18.67 -15.72
N THR A 71 5.37 -18.11 -14.60
CA THR A 71 4.51 -17.45 -13.61
C THR A 71 3.79 -16.24 -14.21
N LEU A 72 4.51 -15.38 -14.92
CA LEU A 72 3.93 -14.22 -15.60
C LEU A 72 2.96 -14.62 -16.71
N ALA A 73 3.26 -15.68 -17.47
CA ALA A 73 2.38 -16.21 -18.49
C ALA A 73 1.06 -16.72 -17.88
N ASN A 74 1.13 -17.45 -16.75
CA ASN A 74 -0.06 -17.91 -16.02
C ASN A 74 -0.89 -16.74 -15.47
N MET A 75 -0.24 -15.70 -14.95
CA MET A 75 -0.90 -14.46 -14.51
C MET A 75 -1.62 -13.78 -15.68
N SER A 76 -0.93 -13.58 -16.80
CA SER A 76 -1.48 -12.96 -18.02
C SER A 76 -2.67 -13.75 -18.58
N ALA A 77 -2.54 -15.08 -18.65
CA ALA A 77 -3.63 -15.98 -19.06
C ALA A 77 -4.86 -15.90 -18.15
N SER A 78 -4.68 -15.49 -16.89
CA SER A 78 -5.76 -15.28 -15.92
C SER A 78 -6.32 -13.84 -15.92
N GLY A 79 -5.90 -13.00 -16.87
CA GLY A 79 -6.37 -11.61 -17.00
C GLY A 79 -5.63 -10.58 -16.13
N ILE A 80 -4.58 -10.99 -15.40
CA ILE A 80 -3.74 -10.07 -14.63
C ILE A 80 -2.87 -9.28 -15.60
N ASN A 81 -2.95 -7.95 -15.52
CA ASN A 81 -2.17 -7.04 -16.37
C ASN A 81 -1.19 -6.15 -15.58
N VAL A 82 -1.23 -6.21 -14.24
CA VAL A 82 -0.28 -5.50 -13.36
C VAL A 82 0.21 -6.42 -12.23
N VAL A 83 1.52 -6.48 -12.01
CA VAL A 83 2.12 -7.19 -10.87
C VAL A 83 2.80 -6.19 -9.95
N ARG A 84 2.38 -6.15 -8.68
CA ARG A 84 3.08 -5.41 -7.62
C ARG A 84 4.13 -6.31 -6.98
N THR A 85 5.35 -5.81 -6.81
CA THR A 85 6.48 -6.60 -6.30
C THR A 85 7.53 -5.75 -5.57
N TRP A 86 8.48 -6.41 -4.91
CA TRP A 86 9.57 -5.78 -4.17
C TRP A 86 10.74 -5.48 -5.09
N ALA A 87 11.04 -4.20 -5.26
CA ALA A 87 12.28 -3.71 -5.83
C ALA A 87 13.27 -3.36 -4.71
N PHE A 88 13.27 -4.15 -3.64
CA PHE A 88 14.23 -4.12 -2.53
C PHE A 88 14.50 -5.54 -2.06
N ASN A 89 15.73 -5.77 -1.60
CA ASN A 89 16.11 -6.96 -0.86
C ASN A 89 17.38 -6.63 -0.06
N ASP A 90 17.17 -5.99 1.08
CA ASP A 90 18.24 -5.49 1.93
C ASP A 90 18.69 -6.59 2.89
N VAL A 91 19.99 -6.87 2.88
CA VAL A 91 20.63 -7.84 3.76
C VAL A 91 21.67 -7.15 4.62
N THR A 92 22.00 -7.71 5.78
CA THR A 92 23.14 -7.23 6.57
C THR A 92 24.34 -8.18 6.49
N THR A 93 24.21 -9.24 5.70
CA THR A 93 25.27 -10.19 5.38
C THR A 93 24.97 -10.74 4.01
N ILE A 94 25.98 -10.81 3.15
CA ILE A 94 25.81 -11.36 1.80
C ILE A 94 25.50 -12.86 1.94
N PRO A 95 24.38 -13.35 1.38
CA PRO A 95 24.05 -14.76 1.44
C PRO A 95 25.00 -15.58 0.56
N GLU A 96 25.27 -16.83 0.94
CA GLU A 96 26.12 -17.75 0.14
C GLU A 96 25.50 -18.06 -1.23
N ALA A 97 24.16 -18.05 -1.30
CA ALA A 97 23.39 -18.26 -2.52
C ALA A 97 22.09 -17.46 -2.53
N GLY A 98 21.51 -17.29 -3.72
CA GLY A 98 20.31 -16.50 -3.93
C GLY A 98 20.56 -15.01 -4.15
N SER A 99 19.46 -14.27 -4.27
CA SER A 99 19.48 -12.86 -4.69
C SER A 99 19.44 -11.89 -3.51
N TRP A 100 20.15 -10.76 -3.63
CA TRP A 100 20.15 -9.64 -2.67
C TRP A 100 20.45 -8.35 -3.43
N LEU A 101 19.78 -7.25 -3.08
CA LEU A 101 19.89 -5.99 -3.83
C LEU A 101 20.79 -4.97 -3.12
N GLN A 102 20.83 -5.00 -1.79
CA GLN A 102 21.64 -4.08 -1.01
C GLN A 102 22.20 -4.75 0.25
N LEU A 103 23.45 -4.47 0.58
CA LEU A 103 24.09 -4.84 1.84
C LEU A 103 24.15 -3.61 2.74
N ILE A 104 23.50 -3.68 3.89
CA ILE A 104 23.52 -2.66 4.95
C ILE A 104 24.31 -3.21 6.12
N ALA A 105 25.58 -2.80 6.24
CA ALA A 105 26.49 -3.29 7.27
C ALA A 105 27.74 -2.39 7.38
N ASN A 106 28.38 -2.40 8.54
CA ASN A 106 29.65 -1.72 8.82
C ASN A 106 29.60 -0.20 8.55
N GLY A 107 28.49 0.45 8.91
CA GLY A 107 28.27 1.88 8.74
C GLY A 107 28.10 2.30 7.28
N THR A 108 27.77 1.38 6.36
CA THR A 108 27.56 1.67 4.95
C THR A 108 26.43 0.85 4.33
N ALA A 109 25.91 1.35 3.21
CA ALA A 109 25.01 0.63 2.33
C ALA A 109 25.66 0.43 0.95
N THR A 110 25.77 -0.82 0.49
CA THR A 110 26.40 -1.19 -0.79
C THR A 110 25.39 -1.88 -1.70
N ILE A 111 25.21 -1.36 -2.91
CA ILE A 111 24.21 -1.86 -3.87
C ILE A 111 24.82 -2.96 -4.74
N ASN A 112 24.12 -4.10 -4.87
CA ASN A 112 24.50 -5.17 -5.77
C ASN A 112 23.94 -4.91 -7.17
N THR A 113 24.77 -4.44 -8.10
CA THR A 113 24.36 -4.22 -9.50
C THR A 113 24.55 -5.45 -10.40
N GLY A 114 24.96 -6.58 -9.82
CA GLY A 114 25.31 -7.81 -10.52
C GLY A 114 24.11 -8.71 -10.88
N PRO A 115 24.39 -9.92 -11.42
CA PRO A 115 23.38 -10.87 -11.91
C PRO A 115 22.38 -11.36 -10.85
N ASN A 116 22.82 -11.53 -9.60
CA ASN A 116 21.94 -11.88 -8.46
C ASN A 116 21.50 -10.63 -7.65
N GLY A 117 21.71 -9.44 -8.22
CA GLY A 117 21.32 -8.15 -7.67
C GLY A 117 20.30 -7.45 -8.55
N LEU A 118 20.51 -6.16 -8.85
CA LEU A 118 19.55 -5.36 -9.62
C LEU A 118 19.21 -5.93 -11.01
N GLN A 119 20.06 -6.78 -11.59
CA GLN A 119 19.75 -7.45 -12.86
C GLN A 119 18.58 -8.45 -12.76
N ARG A 120 18.22 -8.91 -11.56
CA ARG A 120 16.99 -9.66 -11.34
C ARG A 120 15.73 -8.83 -11.63
N LEU A 121 15.77 -7.54 -11.32
CA LEU A 121 14.69 -6.62 -11.68
C LEU A 121 14.63 -6.40 -13.19
N ASP A 122 15.77 -6.33 -13.88
CA ASP A 122 15.77 -6.26 -15.36
C ASP A 122 15.06 -7.46 -15.96
N LYS A 123 15.41 -8.65 -15.46
CA LYS A 123 14.86 -9.88 -16.00
C LYS A 123 13.36 -9.98 -15.77
N LEU A 124 12.89 -9.56 -14.60
CA LEU A 124 11.46 -9.43 -14.33
C LEU A 124 10.79 -8.49 -15.34
N VAL A 125 11.31 -7.27 -15.52
CA VAL A 125 10.68 -6.26 -16.39
C VAL A 125 10.70 -6.71 -17.86
N GLU A 126 11.78 -7.34 -18.31
CA GLU A 126 11.90 -7.95 -19.63
C GLU A 126 10.83 -9.01 -19.85
N LEU A 127 10.69 -9.97 -18.94
CA LEU A 127 9.72 -11.06 -19.05
C LEU A 127 8.28 -10.57 -18.90
N ALA A 128 8.03 -9.58 -18.03
CA ALA A 128 6.71 -8.96 -17.90
C ALA A 128 6.29 -8.27 -19.21
N ALA A 129 7.23 -7.62 -19.90
CA ALA A 129 6.99 -7.01 -21.21
C ALA A 129 6.49 -8.02 -22.24
N GLN A 130 7.08 -9.22 -22.26
CA GLN A 130 6.72 -10.30 -23.18
C GLN A 130 5.30 -10.81 -22.94
N GLN A 131 4.81 -10.73 -21.70
CA GLN A 131 3.45 -11.14 -21.30
C GLN A 131 2.45 -9.97 -21.25
N ASN A 132 2.84 -8.79 -21.75
CA ASN A 132 2.06 -7.55 -21.70
C ASN A 132 1.59 -7.15 -20.28
N ILE A 133 2.40 -7.49 -19.28
CA ILE A 133 2.19 -7.13 -17.88
C ILE A 133 2.99 -5.87 -17.56
N HIS A 134 2.39 -4.92 -16.84
CA HIS A 134 3.16 -3.85 -16.20
C HIS A 134 3.52 -4.22 -14.75
N VAL A 135 4.55 -3.57 -14.19
CA VAL A 135 4.98 -3.79 -12.81
C VAL A 135 4.87 -2.53 -11.95
N ILE A 136 4.43 -2.68 -10.71
CA ILE A 136 4.57 -1.66 -9.66
C ILE A 136 5.74 -2.09 -8.78
N LEU A 137 6.76 -1.23 -8.68
CA LEU A 137 8.00 -1.50 -7.97
C LEU A 137 8.01 -0.75 -6.63
N SER A 138 7.80 -1.47 -5.53
CA SER A 138 7.94 -0.92 -4.18
C SER A 138 9.41 -0.82 -3.80
N LEU A 139 9.84 0.33 -3.29
CA LEU A 139 11.27 0.66 -3.13
C LEU A 139 11.83 0.34 -1.74
N THR A 140 10.99 0.10 -0.74
CA THR A 140 11.37 -0.38 0.60
C THR A 140 10.18 -1.00 1.32
N ASN A 141 10.39 -1.56 2.51
CA ASN A 141 9.36 -2.15 3.36
C ASN A 141 9.31 -1.49 4.72
N ASN A 142 8.10 -1.33 5.27
CA ASN A 142 7.96 -1.01 6.69
C ASN A 142 8.47 -2.17 7.56
N TRP A 143 8.07 -3.40 7.24
CA TRP A 143 8.20 -4.58 8.10
C TRP A 143 9.53 -5.30 7.93
N ASN A 144 10.24 -5.55 9.04
CA ASN A 144 11.36 -6.49 9.05
C ASN A 144 11.53 -7.16 10.43
N PRO A 145 10.65 -8.09 10.82
CA PRO A 145 10.80 -8.77 12.07
C PRO A 145 11.99 -9.72 12.03
N THR A 146 12.91 -9.57 12.98
CA THR A 146 14.03 -10.49 13.17
C THR A 146 13.70 -11.42 14.32
N ALA A 147 14.03 -12.70 14.19
CA ALA A 147 13.98 -13.58 15.35
C ALA A 147 14.91 -13.04 16.45
N ASP A 148 14.43 -13.03 17.69
CA ASP A 148 15.18 -12.52 18.83
C ASP A 148 16.45 -13.35 19.08
N LEU A 149 17.59 -12.87 18.59
CA LEU A 149 18.91 -13.45 18.86
C LEU A 149 19.49 -12.99 20.21
N SER A 150 18.82 -12.08 20.94
CA SER A 150 19.30 -11.60 22.24
C SER A 150 19.25 -12.68 23.33
N ALA A 151 18.51 -13.77 23.11
CA ALA A 151 18.53 -14.95 23.97
C ALA A 151 19.75 -15.88 23.75
N SER A 152 20.51 -15.70 22.67
CA SER A 152 21.69 -16.53 22.36
C SER A 152 22.98 -15.71 22.38
N HIS A 153 23.77 -15.87 23.44
CA HIS A 153 25.10 -15.24 23.64
C HIS A 153 26.20 -15.79 22.70
N SER A 154 25.86 -16.30 21.52
CA SER A 154 26.81 -16.84 20.55
C SER A 154 26.81 -16.02 19.26
N PRO A 155 27.97 -15.75 18.65
CA PRO A 155 28.05 -15.14 17.33
C PRO A 155 27.57 -16.17 16.29
N VAL A 156 26.26 -16.21 16.06
CA VAL A 156 25.67 -17.04 15.00
C VAL A 156 25.87 -16.29 13.69
N ARG A 157 26.72 -16.86 12.81
CA ARG A 157 26.78 -16.45 11.40
C ARG A 157 25.37 -16.62 10.83
N ARG A 158 24.81 -15.58 10.21
CA ARG A 158 23.45 -15.56 9.64
C ARG A 158 23.29 -16.48 8.41
N ASN A 159 24.15 -17.48 8.28
CA ASN A 159 24.15 -18.45 7.20
C ASN A 159 23.18 -19.57 7.61
N GLU A 160 22.14 -19.74 6.80
CA GLU A 160 21.27 -20.92 6.69
C GLU A 160 20.19 -21.20 7.73
N VAL A 161 20.19 -20.61 8.93
CA VAL A 161 19.07 -20.79 9.88
C VAL A 161 18.75 -19.48 10.57
N SER A 162 17.82 -18.73 10.00
CA SER A 162 16.98 -17.89 10.84
C SER A 162 16.26 -18.83 11.83
N PRO A 163 16.06 -18.50 13.11
CA PRO A 163 15.24 -19.30 14.03
C PRO A 163 13.78 -19.52 13.56
N THR A 164 13.44 -19.01 12.38
CA THR A 164 12.18 -19.13 11.69
C THR A 164 12.10 -20.44 10.92
N PRO A 165 10.92 -21.08 10.83
CA PRO A 165 10.76 -22.34 10.12
C PRO A 165 10.91 -22.21 8.58
N PHE A 166 11.14 -21.00 8.07
CA PHE A 166 11.13 -20.68 6.65
C PHE A 166 12.51 -20.31 6.11
N PRO A 167 12.81 -20.63 4.83
CA PRO A 167 14.02 -20.15 4.16
C PRO A 167 13.96 -18.64 3.96
N ARG A 168 15.13 -18.03 3.70
CA ARG A 168 15.21 -16.61 3.34
C ARG A 168 14.32 -16.28 2.14
N ASN A 169 13.79 -15.05 2.10
CA ASN A 169 12.92 -14.55 1.02
C ASN A 169 11.57 -15.29 0.95
N PHE A 170 11.22 -16.08 1.97
CA PHE A 170 9.92 -16.74 2.02
C PHE A 170 8.83 -15.76 2.43
N LEU A 171 8.98 -15.05 3.55
CA LEU A 171 7.95 -14.11 4.01
C LEU A 171 8.10 -12.74 3.34
N SER A 172 6.97 -12.06 3.13
CA SER A 172 6.95 -10.70 2.56
C SER A 172 7.73 -9.66 3.36
N ASN A 173 7.98 -9.93 4.64
CA ASN A 173 8.71 -9.11 5.59
C ASN A 173 10.19 -9.54 5.79
N ASP A 174 10.65 -10.53 5.04
CA ASP A 174 12.02 -11.09 5.10
C ASP A 174 12.93 -10.58 3.96
N TYR A 175 12.68 -9.35 3.51
CA TYR A 175 13.43 -8.69 2.42
C TYR A 175 14.17 -7.44 2.91
N GLY A 176 14.32 -7.27 4.22
CA GLY A 176 14.88 -6.06 4.81
C GLY A 176 13.87 -4.90 4.82
N GLY A 177 14.28 -3.71 4.38
CA GLY A 177 13.47 -2.50 4.43
C GLY A 177 13.91 -1.53 5.53
N MET A 178 13.01 -0.61 5.91
CA MET A 178 13.28 0.52 6.79
C MET A 178 14.00 0.16 8.07
N ASP A 179 13.52 -0.90 8.72
CA ASP A 179 14.06 -1.42 9.97
C ASP A 179 15.51 -1.92 9.85
N ALA A 180 15.95 -2.36 8.66
CA ALA A 180 17.34 -2.76 8.43
C ALA A 180 18.28 -1.54 8.43
N TYR A 181 17.86 -0.41 7.84
CA TYR A 181 18.60 0.85 7.91
C TYR A 181 18.65 1.38 9.35
N VAL A 182 17.51 1.41 10.05
CA VAL A 182 17.45 1.87 11.44
C VAL A 182 18.36 1.01 12.32
N ARG A 183 18.35 -0.32 12.14
CA ARG A 183 19.26 -1.20 12.90
C ARG A 183 20.74 -0.93 12.66
N GLU A 184 21.13 -0.46 11.49
CA GLU A 184 22.53 -0.16 11.21
C GLU A 184 22.93 1.26 11.64
N PHE A 185 22.10 2.26 11.35
CA PHE A 185 22.51 3.67 11.40
C PHE A 185 21.95 4.47 12.58
N SER A 186 20.89 3.99 13.24
CA SER A 186 20.26 4.69 14.37
C SER A 186 20.82 4.23 15.70
N ASP A 187 21.17 5.13 16.62
CA ASP A 187 21.55 4.73 17.99
C ASP A 187 20.34 4.33 18.85
N THR A 188 19.19 5.00 18.65
CA THR A 188 17.97 4.81 19.45
C THR A 188 17.14 3.60 19.01
N LYS A 189 17.37 3.14 17.77
CA LYS A 189 16.59 2.10 17.09
C LYS A 189 15.10 2.41 16.99
N ALA A 190 14.75 3.71 16.93
CA ALA A 190 13.38 4.16 16.67
C ALA A 190 13.07 4.06 15.17
N HIS A 191 12.01 3.35 14.80
CA HIS A 191 11.62 3.08 13.40
C HIS A 191 11.50 4.37 12.57
N ASP A 192 10.91 5.40 13.16
CA ASP A 192 10.63 6.68 12.50
C ASP A 192 11.88 7.51 12.21
N GLU A 193 13.05 7.11 12.71
CA GLU A 193 14.33 7.69 12.27
C GLU A 193 14.61 7.37 10.80
N PHE A 194 14.00 6.31 10.22
CA PHE A 194 14.05 6.12 8.76
C PHE A 194 13.53 7.34 7.99
N TYR A 195 12.51 8.02 8.52
CA TYR A 195 11.89 9.17 7.88
C TYR A 195 12.64 10.48 8.11
N THR A 196 13.49 10.56 9.15
CA THR A 196 14.00 11.84 9.69
C THR A 196 15.52 11.92 9.75
N ASP A 197 16.21 10.79 9.98
CA ASP A 197 17.67 10.74 10.03
C ASP A 197 18.27 10.96 8.64
N GLN A 198 19.20 11.91 8.55
CA GLN A 198 19.78 12.33 7.29
C GLN A 198 20.73 11.28 6.69
N THR A 199 21.36 10.46 7.53
CA THR A 199 22.26 9.39 7.06
C THR A 199 21.46 8.27 6.42
N ILE A 200 20.41 7.81 7.10
CA ILE A 200 19.49 6.79 6.58
C ILE A 200 18.86 7.28 5.28
N ARG A 201 18.31 8.50 5.27
CA ARG A 201 17.71 9.10 4.08
C ARG A 201 18.69 9.17 2.91
N LYS A 202 19.94 9.58 3.14
CA LYS A 202 20.96 9.65 2.11
C LYS A 202 21.24 8.28 1.48
N PHE A 203 21.40 7.23 2.28
CA PHE A 203 21.63 5.88 1.74
C PHE A 203 20.40 5.36 0.98
N PHE A 204 19.19 5.63 1.48
CA PHE A 204 17.97 5.26 0.78
C PHE A 204 17.80 6.01 -0.55
N GLU A 205 18.09 7.32 -0.59
CA GLU A 205 18.08 8.11 -1.82
C GLU A 205 19.12 7.62 -2.84
N GLN A 206 20.29 7.15 -2.39
CA GLN A 206 21.28 6.49 -3.27
C GLN A 206 20.73 5.19 -3.88
N TYR A 207 19.98 4.41 -3.09
CA TYR A 207 19.31 3.21 -3.60
C TYR A 207 18.24 3.54 -4.63
N ILE A 208 17.37 4.50 -4.32
CA ILE A 208 16.35 5.01 -5.23
C ILE A 208 17.00 5.45 -6.55
N GLN A 209 18.08 6.24 -6.48
CA GLN A 209 18.80 6.69 -7.68
C GLN A 209 19.23 5.52 -8.55
N ALA A 210 19.80 4.46 -7.96
CA ALA A 210 20.27 3.30 -8.69
C ALA A 210 19.13 2.52 -9.37
N VAL A 211 18.02 2.30 -8.66
CA VAL A 211 16.86 1.55 -9.18
C VAL A 211 16.09 2.37 -10.21
N VAL A 212 15.71 3.60 -9.89
CA VAL A 212 14.86 4.45 -10.74
C VAL A 212 15.56 4.80 -12.06
N SER A 213 16.85 5.17 -12.01
CA SER A 213 17.62 5.50 -13.23
C SER A 213 17.71 4.33 -14.20
N ARG A 214 17.63 3.09 -13.69
CA ARG A 214 17.72 1.86 -14.49
C ARG A 214 16.52 1.67 -15.41
N PHE A 215 15.34 2.13 -14.99
CA PHE A 215 14.08 1.85 -15.68
C PHE A 215 13.36 3.09 -16.21
N VAL A 216 13.92 4.29 -16.09
CA VAL A 216 13.31 5.58 -16.50
C VAL A 216 12.72 5.58 -17.92
N ASN A 217 13.28 4.80 -18.84
CA ASN A 217 12.84 4.70 -20.25
C ASN A 217 12.00 3.45 -20.55
N ASN A 218 11.65 2.63 -19.55
CA ASN A 218 10.95 1.37 -19.75
C ASN A 218 9.46 1.46 -19.36
N PRO A 219 8.53 1.60 -20.33
CA PRO A 219 7.10 1.82 -20.06
C PRO A 219 6.38 0.61 -19.43
N ARG A 220 7.08 -0.52 -19.22
CA ARG A 220 6.53 -1.68 -18.50
C ARG A 220 6.64 -1.54 -16.99
N VAL A 221 7.47 -0.64 -16.47
CA VAL A 221 7.23 -0.13 -15.13
C VAL A 221 5.99 0.76 -15.20
N LEU A 222 4.96 0.45 -14.41
CA LEU A 222 3.76 1.27 -14.29
C LEU A 222 4.03 2.45 -13.35
N ALA A 223 4.56 2.13 -12.17
CA ALA A 223 4.72 3.10 -11.10
C ALA A 223 5.86 2.72 -10.15
N TRP A 224 6.48 3.77 -9.61
CA TRP A 224 7.27 3.70 -8.40
C TRP A 224 6.34 3.76 -7.19
N GLU A 225 6.49 2.80 -6.28
CA GLU A 225 5.82 2.85 -4.99
C GLU A 225 6.84 3.13 -3.90
N LEU A 226 6.63 4.20 -3.12
CA LEU A 226 7.65 4.72 -2.21
C LEU A 226 8.06 3.70 -1.15
N ALA A 227 7.08 3.00 -0.56
CA ALA A 227 7.31 1.95 0.42
C ALA A 227 6.08 1.05 0.55
N ASN A 228 6.28 -0.22 0.90
CA ASN A 228 5.21 -1.07 1.36
C ASN A 228 4.80 -0.70 2.80
N ASP A 229 3.57 -0.21 2.95
CA ASP A 229 2.90 0.02 4.23
C ASP A 229 3.69 0.89 5.25
N PRO A 230 4.23 2.06 4.86
CA PRO A 230 4.96 2.95 5.78
C PRO A 230 4.08 3.39 6.96
N ARG A 231 4.58 3.22 8.18
CA ARG A 231 3.92 3.57 9.45
C ARG A 231 4.93 4.16 10.43
N CYS A 232 4.45 4.78 11.51
CA CYS A 232 5.34 5.22 12.58
C CYS A 232 6.01 4.03 13.28
N ASN A 233 5.24 2.95 13.49
CA ASN A 233 5.74 1.74 14.12
C ASN A 233 5.93 0.62 13.09
N SER A 234 6.93 -0.21 13.33
CA SER A 234 7.14 -1.47 12.63
C SER A 234 7.41 -2.59 13.64
N THR A 235 8.36 -3.50 13.37
CA THR A 235 8.97 -4.38 14.37
C THR A 235 9.74 -3.56 15.38
N LEU A 236 10.41 -2.50 14.95
CA LEU A 236 10.93 -1.48 15.84
C LEU A 236 9.83 -0.52 16.32
N PRO A 237 9.88 -0.07 17.58
CA PRO A 237 8.99 0.97 18.08
C PRO A 237 9.35 2.33 17.45
N SER A 238 8.38 3.26 17.45
CA SER A 238 8.60 4.67 17.14
C SER A 238 9.07 5.45 18.36
N SER A 239 9.70 6.59 18.09
CA SER A 239 9.77 7.71 19.01
C SER A 239 8.38 8.29 19.28
N GLU A 240 8.21 8.92 20.44
CA GLU A 240 6.97 9.63 20.79
C GLU A 240 6.66 10.80 19.84
N SER A 241 7.64 11.24 19.06
CA SER A 241 7.51 12.40 18.16
C SER A 241 6.89 12.04 16.81
N CYS A 242 6.83 10.75 16.45
CA CYS A 242 6.28 10.33 15.17
C CYS A 242 4.78 10.59 15.09
N ASN A 243 4.34 11.19 13.99
CA ASN A 243 2.95 11.51 13.72
C ASN A 243 2.67 11.58 12.21
N THR A 244 1.44 11.90 11.82
CA THR A 244 1.01 11.99 10.42
C THR A 244 1.87 12.93 9.57
N ASN A 245 2.31 14.06 10.12
CA ASN A 245 3.16 14.99 9.38
C ASN A 245 4.56 14.45 9.12
N THR A 246 5.10 13.59 10.00
CA THR A 246 6.41 12.95 9.81
C THR A 246 6.41 12.14 8.52
N ILE A 247 5.44 11.24 8.40
CA ILE A 247 5.32 10.35 7.24
C ILE A 247 4.89 11.12 5.98
N THR A 248 3.96 12.08 6.09
CA THR A 248 3.53 12.89 4.93
C THR A 248 4.67 13.73 4.36
N ARG A 249 5.54 14.32 5.19
CA ARG A 249 6.74 15.06 4.70
C ARG A 249 7.71 14.14 3.99
N TRP A 250 8.00 12.97 4.57
CA TRP A 250 8.87 11.99 3.94
C TRP A 250 8.34 11.55 2.57
N HIS A 251 7.04 11.28 2.45
CA HIS A 251 6.43 10.98 1.14
C HIS A 251 6.63 12.11 0.14
N ALA A 252 6.47 13.37 0.56
CA ALA A 252 6.62 14.52 -0.31
C ALA A 252 8.06 14.69 -0.81
N ASP A 253 9.03 14.52 0.10
CA ASP A 253 10.44 14.63 -0.21
C ASP A 253 10.90 13.51 -1.17
N ILE A 254 10.55 12.25 -0.87
CA ILE A 254 10.95 11.10 -1.70
C ILE A 254 10.26 11.13 -3.07
N ALA A 255 8.95 11.46 -3.13
CA ALA A 255 8.26 11.60 -4.41
C ALA A 255 8.88 12.73 -5.27
N LYS A 256 9.28 13.84 -4.64
CA LYS A 256 10.00 14.93 -5.33
C LYS A 256 11.38 14.48 -5.82
N PHE A 257 12.10 13.70 -5.01
CA PHE A 257 13.41 13.16 -5.39
C PHE A 257 13.29 12.20 -6.60
N ILE A 258 12.36 11.25 -6.56
CA ILE A 258 12.08 10.35 -7.70
C ILE A 258 11.72 11.17 -8.94
N ARG A 259 10.83 12.16 -8.82
CA ARG A 259 10.45 13.01 -9.97
C ARG A 259 11.63 13.76 -10.59
N SER A 260 12.67 14.07 -9.81
CA SER A 260 13.90 14.69 -10.33
C SER A 260 14.77 13.75 -11.17
N ILE A 261 14.62 12.43 -10.98
CA ILE A 261 15.29 11.37 -11.74
C ILE A 261 14.41 10.93 -12.92
N ASP A 262 13.11 10.79 -12.68
CA ASP A 262 12.15 10.16 -13.58
C ASP A 262 10.92 11.04 -13.80
N PRO A 263 10.86 11.74 -14.95
CA PRO A 263 9.69 12.54 -15.33
C PRO A 263 8.58 11.73 -16.01
N ASN A 264 8.76 10.42 -16.24
CA ASN A 264 7.90 9.59 -17.08
C ASN A 264 6.91 8.75 -16.29
N HIS A 265 7.38 8.07 -15.24
CA HIS A 265 6.57 7.10 -14.50
C HIS A 265 5.63 7.74 -13.48
N LEU A 266 4.58 6.99 -13.16
CA LEU A 266 3.69 7.30 -12.04
C LEU A 266 4.42 7.07 -10.71
N ILE A 267 4.04 7.81 -9.68
CA ILE A 267 4.50 7.67 -8.30
C ILE A 267 3.29 7.44 -7.40
N SER A 268 3.36 6.41 -6.56
CA SER A 268 2.37 6.07 -5.55
C SER A 268 2.99 5.90 -4.19
N SER A 269 2.19 6.08 -3.14
CA SER A 269 2.67 6.04 -1.76
C SER A 269 2.96 4.64 -1.20
N GLY A 270 2.13 3.65 -1.55
CA GLY A 270 2.14 2.31 -0.95
C GLY A 270 1.59 2.21 0.49
N ASN A 271 1.04 3.31 1.03
CA ASN A 271 0.45 3.33 2.37
C ASN A 271 -0.83 2.45 2.50
N HIS A 272 -1.17 2.04 3.72
CA HIS A 272 -2.33 1.17 4.00
C HIS A 272 -3.69 1.83 3.77
N GLY A 273 -3.74 3.16 3.75
CA GLY A 273 -4.95 3.97 3.58
C GLY A 273 -5.45 4.67 4.84
N PHE A 274 -4.84 4.48 6.02
CA PHE A 274 -5.34 5.06 7.26
C PHE A 274 -5.57 6.57 7.17
N PHE A 275 -6.65 7.04 7.80
CA PHE A 275 -7.00 8.45 7.86
C PHE A 275 -6.61 9.04 9.21
N CYS A 276 -6.47 10.36 9.25
CA CYS A 276 -6.60 11.09 10.50
C CYS A 276 -7.37 12.41 10.28
N PRO A 277 -8.71 12.41 10.28
CA PRO A 277 -9.50 13.61 9.97
C PRO A 277 -9.24 14.78 10.92
N SER A 278 -8.85 14.52 12.16
CA SER A 278 -8.52 15.54 13.17
C SER A 278 -7.05 15.98 13.16
N CYS A 279 -6.17 15.29 12.44
CA CYS A 279 -4.77 15.68 12.36
C CYS A 279 -4.58 16.92 11.47
N PRO A 280 -3.56 17.77 11.75
CA PRO A 280 -3.16 18.83 10.85
C PRO A 280 -2.82 18.29 9.45
N LYS A 281 -3.16 19.06 8.41
CA LYS A 281 -2.86 18.73 7.01
C LYS A 281 -1.74 19.63 6.50
N LEU A 282 -0.82 19.06 5.71
CA LEU A 282 0.28 19.78 5.06
C LEU A 282 -0.05 20.14 3.60
N PHE A 283 -0.78 19.28 2.90
CA PHE A 283 -1.02 19.38 1.46
C PHE A 283 -2.50 19.45 1.09
N PHE A 284 -3.38 18.86 1.90
CA PHE A 284 -4.82 18.91 1.63
C PHE A 284 -5.38 20.31 1.82
N ASN A 285 -5.68 20.97 0.71
CA ASN A 285 -6.53 22.15 0.65
C ASN A 285 -7.84 21.76 -0.04
N PRO A 286 -8.99 21.85 0.65
CA PRO A 286 -10.27 21.50 0.03
C PRO A 286 -10.51 22.41 -1.17
N LEU A 287 -10.97 21.83 -2.29
CA LEU A 287 -11.45 22.60 -3.43
C LEU A 287 -12.50 23.62 -2.95
N PRO A 288 -12.46 24.89 -3.42
CA PRO A 288 -13.49 25.84 -3.09
C PRO A 288 -14.86 25.26 -3.48
N PRO A 289 -15.92 25.48 -2.67
CA PRO A 289 -17.25 25.02 -3.03
C PRO A 289 -17.62 25.57 -4.42
N PRO A 290 -18.32 24.78 -5.25
CA PRO A 290 -18.72 25.26 -6.58
C PRO A 290 -19.49 26.57 -6.42
N GLN A 291 -19.09 27.59 -7.16
CA GLN A 291 -19.75 28.90 -7.09
C GLN A 291 -21.25 28.72 -7.41
N PRO A 292 -22.15 29.42 -6.68
CA PRO A 292 -23.57 29.38 -6.99
C PRO A 292 -23.79 29.90 -8.41
N SER A 293 -24.15 28.98 -9.32
CA SER A 293 -24.50 29.32 -10.70
C SER A 293 -25.66 30.31 -10.71
N SER A 294 -25.53 31.39 -11.48
CA SER A 294 -26.49 32.50 -11.59
C SER A 294 -27.70 32.20 -12.48
N ALA A 295 -28.25 30.98 -12.47
CA ALA A 295 -29.40 30.64 -13.32
C ALA A 295 -30.36 29.63 -12.66
N PRO A 296 -31.66 29.97 -12.47
CA PRO A 296 -32.68 29.03 -12.05
C PRO A 296 -33.21 28.28 -13.29
N GLY A 297 -33.06 26.95 -13.34
CA GLY A 297 -33.74 26.16 -14.39
C GLY A 297 -33.24 24.74 -14.70
N GLY A 298 -32.11 24.28 -14.16
CA GLY A 298 -31.62 22.92 -14.42
C GLY A 298 -31.84 21.97 -13.24
N THR A 299 -32.49 20.83 -13.46
CA THR A 299 -32.51 19.69 -12.53
C THR A 299 -31.08 19.19 -12.30
N ARG A 300 -30.44 19.67 -11.22
CA ARG A 300 -29.09 19.26 -10.82
C ARG A 300 -29.10 17.80 -10.35
N LYS A 301 -28.41 16.90 -11.06
CA LYS A 301 -27.83 15.72 -10.42
C LYS A 301 -26.85 16.23 -9.36
N ARG A 302 -27.15 16.02 -8.07
CA ARG A 302 -26.17 16.19 -6.99
C ARG A 302 -25.02 15.21 -7.28
N THR A 303 -23.92 15.68 -7.84
CA THR A 303 -22.67 14.93 -7.78
C THR A 303 -22.36 14.78 -6.30
N ALA A 304 -22.32 13.54 -5.80
CA ALA A 304 -21.91 13.26 -4.44
C ALA A 304 -20.51 13.88 -4.24
N GLY A 305 -20.43 14.94 -3.43
CA GLY A 305 -19.19 15.65 -3.17
C GLY A 305 -18.15 14.71 -2.54
N GLY A 306 -16.88 14.95 -2.87
CA GLY A 306 -15.73 14.23 -2.29
C GLY A 306 -15.72 14.26 -0.76
N ILE A 307 -14.89 13.43 -0.14
CA ILE A 307 -14.77 13.40 1.31
C ILE A 307 -13.94 14.59 1.80
N THR A 308 -14.38 15.22 2.88
CA THR A 308 -13.60 16.24 3.59
C THR A 308 -13.30 15.74 5.00
N PRO A 309 -12.30 16.29 5.70
CA PRO A 309 -12.07 15.99 7.11
C PRO A 309 -13.35 16.12 7.96
N SER A 310 -14.13 17.18 7.74
CA SER A 310 -15.41 17.38 8.43
C SER A 310 -16.47 16.31 8.10
N LYS A 311 -16.51 15.80 6.85
CA LYS A 311 -17.43 14.74 6.46
C LYS A 311 -17.03 13.39 7.09
N LEU A 312 -15.73 13.09 7.14
CA LEU A 312 -15.21 11.92 7.88
C LEU A 312 -15.56 12.00 9.36
N LEU A 313 -15.34 13.15 10.01
CA LEU A 313 -15.72 13.38 11.41
C LEU A 313 -17.23 13.24 11.64
N ARG A 314 -18.05 13.67 10.67
CA ARG A 314 -19.50 13.49 10.73
C ARG A 314 -19.90 12.02 10.64
N MET A 315 -19.30 11.26 9.73
CA MET A 315 -19.53 9.81 9.62
C MET A 315 -19.17 9.10 10.94
N ILE A 316 -18.01 9.41 11.53
CA ILE A 316 -17.61 8.90 12.84
C ILE A 316 -18.66 9.26 13.91
N THR A 317 -19.16 10.50 13.90
CA THR A 317 -20.17 10.97 14.86
C THR A 317 -21.53 10.28 14.68
N GLU A 318 -21.95 10.06 13.43
CA GLU A 318 -23.19 9.36 13.09
C GLU A 318 -23.14 7.89 13.51
N GLU A 319 -22.03 7.19 13.24
CA GLU A 319 -21.83 5.81 13.68
C GLU A 319 -21.82 5.69 15.20
N ARG A 320 -21.18 6.62 15.91
CA ARG A 320 -21.23 6.66 17.39
C ARG A 320 -22.63 6.84 17.94
N ARG A 321 -23.50 7.57 17.24
CA ARG A 321 -24.91 7.74 17.65
C ARG A 321 -25.73 6.48 17.38
N ALA A 322 -25.39 5.74 16.33
CA ALA A 322 -26.06 4.50 15.94
C ALA A 322 -25.58 3.28 16.73
N ALA A 323 -24.35 3.32 17.26
CA ALA A 323 -23.78 2.26 18.07
C ALA A 323 -24.68 1.99 19.29
N PRO A 324 -25.01 0.72 19.61
CA PRO A 324 -25.78 0.39 20.80
C PRO A 324 -25.06 0.97 22.01
N ARG A 325 -25.73 1.81 22.80
CA ARG A 325 -25.20 2.17 24.12
C ARG A 325 -25.04 0.86 24.88
N ALA A 326 -23.82 0.56 25.31
CA ALA A 326 -23.57 -0.58 26.20
C ALA A 326 -24.59 -0.49 27.33
N LEU A 327 -25.51 -1.46 27.37
CA LEU A 327 -26.38 -1.64 28.51
C LEU A 327 -25.46 -1.75 29.73
N ASP A 328 -25.74 -0.93 30.75
CA ASP A 328 -25.08 -0.97 32.05
C ASP A 328 -25.45 -2.31 32.72
N SER A 329 -24.86 -3.42 32.24
CA SER A 329 -25.20 -4.76 32.68
C SER A 329 -24.52 -5.03 34.01
N ARG A 330 -25.24 -4.71 35.09
CA ARG A 330 -25.02 -5.28 36.42
C ARG A 330 -25.45 -6.76 36.49
N ASP A 331 -25.24 -7.53 35.42
CA ASP A 331 -25.64 -8.94 35.35
C ASP A 331 -24.47 -9.84 35.76
N GLY A 332 -24.27 -9.95 37.08
CA GLY A 332 -23.41 -10.98 37.66
C GLY A 332 -24.07 -12.36 37.62
N VAL A 333 -23.28 -13.42 37.47
CA VAL A 333 -23.76 -14.80 37.54
C VAL A 333 -23.97 -15.22 39.00
N LYS A 334 -25.14 -15.77 39.35
CA LYS A 334 -25.43 -16.36 40.66
C LYS A 334 -24.97 -17.82 40.71
N ILE A 335 -24.09 -18.15 41.66
CA ILE A 335 -23.74 -19.54 42.00
C ILE A 335 -23.97 -19.74 43.50
N ARG A 336 -24.81 -20.72 43.87
CA ARG A 336 -25.14 -21.08 45.27
C ARG A 336 -25.58 -19.89 46.15
N GLY A 337 -26.43 -19.01 45.62
CA GLY A 337 -27.09 -17.97 46.42
C GLY A 337 -26.24 -16.75 46.79
N ARG A 338 -24.97 -16.66 46.36
CA ARG A 338 -24.16 -15.43 46.49
C ARG A 338 -23.86 -14.83 45.12
N TRP A 339 -23.98 -13.50 45.04
CA TRP A 339 -23.53 -12.71 43.89
C TRP A 339 -22.01 -12.66 43.90
N MET A 340 -21.38 -13.13 42.82
CA MET A 340 -19.94 -12.91 42.59
C MET A 340 -19.81 -11.73 41.63
N ALA A 341 -19.08 -10.69 42.05
CA ALA A 341 -18.63 -9.65 41.13
C ALA A 341 -17.67 -10.28 40.11
N SER A 342 -17.88 -10.01 38.82
CA SER A 342 -16.90 -10.33 37.79
C SER A 342 -15.57 -9.67 38.18
N LEU A 343 -14.50 -10.47 38.28
CA LEU A 343 -13.14 -10.02 38.59
C LEU A 343 -12.49 -9.31 37.38
N ILE A 344 -13.21 -8.39 36.75
CA ILE A 344 -12.65 -7.46 35.77
C ILE A 344 -12.59 -6.11 36.48
N PRO A 345 -11.40 -5.51 36.67
CA PRO A 345 -11.30 -4.18 37.22
C PRO A 345 -12.14 -3.21 36.38
N ILE A 346 -13.17 -2.62 37.00
CA ILE A 346 -14.10 -1.63 36.43
C ILE A 346 -13.36 -0.36 35.92
N ALA A 347 -12.05 -0.25 36.16
CA ALA A 347 -11.20 0.81 35.66
C ALA A 347 -10.87 0.70 34.15
N GLU A 348 -10.88 -0.50 33.56
CA GLU A 348 -10.54 -0.70 32.13
C GLU A 348 -11.73 -0.52 31.18
N ALA A 349 -12.94 -0.83 31.63
CA ALA A 349 -14.17 -0.64 30.87
C ALA A 349 -14.51 0.86 30.63
N LYS A 350 -13.98 1.77 31.43
CA LYS A 350 -14.18 3.22 31.27
C LYS A 350 -13.26 3.88 30.23
N ARG A 351 -12.23 3.19 29.71
CA ARG A 351 -11.35 3.74 28.65
C ARG A 351 -11.80 3.41 27.23
N GLN A 352 -12.70 2.43 27.03
CA GLN A 352 -13.03 1.91 25.70
C GLN A 352 -14.29 2.52 25.04
N THR A 353 -14.98 3.49 25.65
CA THR A 353 -16.29 3.98 25.16
C THR A 353 -16.29 5.37 24.52
N SER A 354 -15.15 5.90 24.02
CA SER A 354 -15.14 7.26 23.39
C SER A 354 -14.13 7.52 22.26
N GLY A 355 -13.31 6.55 21.85
CA GLY A 355 -12.22 6.72 20.87
C GLY A 355 -12.64 6.65 19.40
N VAL A 356 -11.92 7.34 18.51
CA VAL A 356 -11.99 7.12 17.05
C VAL A 356 -11.25 5.80 16.78
N GLY A 357 -11.68 5.00 15.81
CA GLY A 357 -11.03 3.73 15.49
C GLY A 357 -9.59 3.93 14.97
N PRO A 358 -8.68 2.94 15.14
CA PRO A 358 -7.28 3.04 14.72
C PRO A 358 -7.08 3.37 13.23
N ALA A 359 -8.04 3.00 12.37
CA ALA A 359 -7.99 3.36 10.95
C ALA A 359 -8.25 4.85 10.66
N PHE A 360 -8.65 5.63 11.66
CA PHE A 360 -9.09 7.02 11.53
C PHE A 360 -8.49 7.98 12.58
N ASP A 361 -7.70 7.49 13.54
CA ASP A 361 -7.20 8.29 14.67
C ASP A 361 -5.74 8.77 14.49
N GLY A 362 -5.06 8.34 13.42
CA GLY A 362 -3.67 8.68 13.15
C GLY A 362 -2.65 7.88 13.98
N SER A 363 -3.06 6.87 14.73
CA SER A 363 -2.18 6.03 15.57
C SER A 363 -1.05 5.32 14.80
N PHE A 364 -1.26 5.08 13.50
CA PHE A 364 -0.24 4.53 12.62
C PHE A 364 0.71 5.58 12.03
N GLY A 365 0.49 6.87 12.29
CA GLY A 365 1.24 7.96 11.67
C GLY A 365 0.87 8.22 10.21
N VAL A 366 -0.23 7.66 9.72
CA VAL A 366 -0.64 7.74 8.31
C VAL A 366 -1.92 8.55 8.18
N ASP A 367 -1.93 9.44 7.19
CA ASP A 367 -3.10 10.22 6.81
C ASP A 367 -3.21 10.26 5.28
N SER A 368 -3.85 9.24 4.73
CA SER A 368 -3.90 8.96 3.30
C SER A 368 -4.50 10.10 2.47
N LEU A 369 -5.43 10.88 3.03
CA LEU A 369 -5.98 12.06 2.36
C LEU A 369 -4.91 13.13 2.12
N ASP A 370 -4.07 13.38 3.12
CA ASP A 370 -3.01 14.39 3.03
C ASP A 370 -1.85 13.90 2.17
N ILE A 371 -1.46 12.62 2.31
CA ILE A 371 -0.46 11.97 1.45
C ILE A 371 -0.91 12.00 -0.02
N LEU A 372 -2.17 11.68 -0.32
CA LEU A 372 -2.67 11.74 -1.69
C LEU A 372 -2.69 13.17 -2.25
N SER A 373 -2.75 14.18 -1.37
CA SER A 373 -2.73 15.59 -1.78
C SER A 373 -1.33 16.09 -2.19
N ILE A 374 -0.27 15.32 -1.93
CA ILE A 374 1.11 15.66 -2.33
C ILE A 374 1.21 15.78 -3.85
N PRO A 375 1.72 16.90 -4.42
CA PRO A 375 1.73 17.12 -5.87
C PRO A 375 2.40 16.01 -6.70
N ASN A 376 3.51 15.44 -6.21
CA ASN A 376 4.27 14.39 -6.90
C ASN A 376 3.77 12.96 -6.64
N ILE A 377 2.66 12.78 -5.91
CA ILE A 377 1.96 11.48 -5.84
C ILE A 377 0.90 11.48 -6.94
N ASP A 378 1.05 10.66 -7.97
CA ASP A 378 0.17 10.71 -9.15
C ASP A 378 -1.14 9.95 -8.93
N PHE A 379 -1.14 8.89 -8.13
CA PHE A 379 -2.34 8.17 -7.73
C PHE A 379 -2.24 7.65 -6.29
N GLY A 380 -3.40 7.46 -5.66
CA GLY A 380 -3.50 6.92 -4.32
C GLY A 380 -3.46 5.40 -4.31
N SER A 381 -2.97 4.86 -3.21
CA SER A 381 -2.97 3.42 -2.94
C SER A 381 -3.48 3.18 -1.53
N PHE A 382 -4.17 2.05 -1.33
CA PHE A 382 -4.57 1.57 -0.01
C PHE A 382 -4.66 0.04 0.01
N GLN A 383 -4.78 -0.52 1.21
CA GLN A 383 -4.83 -1.95 1.47
C GLN A 383 -6.05 -2.34 2.31
N LEU A 384 -6.43 -3.63 2.30
CA LEU A 384 -7.54 -4.18 3.08
C LEU A 384 -7.23 -5.60 3.59
N PHE A 385 -6.72 -5.68 4.82
CA PHE A 385 -6.43 -6.93 5.55
C PHE A 385 -7.14 -6.95 6.91
N PRO A 386 -8.41 -7.41 6.98
CA PRO A 386 -9.19 -7.43 8.22
C PRO A 386 -8.69 -8.42 9.27
N ASP A 387 -7.89 -9.42 8.92
CA ASP A 387 -7.28 -10.33 9.90
C ASP A 387 -6.19 -9.66 10.75
N GLN A 388 -5.72 -8.47 10.34
CA GLN A 388 -4.61 -7.78 10.99
C GLN A 388 -4.94 -6.33 11.39
N ASN A 389 -5.98 -5.72 10.84
CA ASN A 389 -6.35 -4.33 11.13
C ASN A 389 -7.88 -4.18 11.25
N SER A 390 -8.31 -3.22 12.06
CA SER A 390 -9.73 -2.86 12.21
C SER A 390 -10.08 -1.62 11.38
N TYR A 391 -11.16 -1.68 10.61
CA TYR A 391 -11.58 -0.59 9.72
C TYR A 391 -12.87 0.11 10.16
N GLY A 392 -13.38 -0.21 11.35
CA GLY A 392 -14.48 0.52 11.98
C GLY A 392 -14.09 1.95 12.35
N THR A 393 -15.05 2.87 12.33
CA THR A 393 -14.76 4.28 12.66
C THR A 393 -14.68 4.56 14.16
N ILE A 394 -15.09 3.59 14.98
CA ILE A 394 -15.05 3.61 16.44
C ILE A 394 -14.03 2.59 16.92
N ALA A 395 -13.30 2.92 17.99
CA ALA A 395 -12.43 1.97 18.65
C ALA A 395 -13.26 0.85 19.29
N THR A 396 -13.14 -0.36 18.74
CA THR A 396 -13.72 -1.58 19.29
C THR A 396 -12.61 -2.60 19.57
N GLN A 397 -12.93 -3.64 20.35
CA GLN A 397 -12.02 -4.78 20.43
C GLN A 397 -11.88 -5.42 19.05
N PHE A 398 -10.66 -5.80 18.69
CA PHE A 398 -10.40 -6.54 17.47
C PHE A 398 -11.26 -7.81 17.45
N THR A 399 -12.03 -7.97 16.38
CA THR A 399 -12.89 -9.14 16.17
C THR A 399 -12.42 -9.85 14.90
N PRO A 400 -11.95 -11.11 14.98
CA PRO A 400 -11.49 -11.83 13.81
C PRO A 400 -12.59 -11.99 12.75
N PRO A 401 -12.25 -11.98 11.44
CA PRO A 401 -13.23 -12.16 10.37
C PRO A 401 -14.07 -13.44 10.48
N SER A 402 -13.50 -14.51 11.03
CA SER A 402 -14.21 -15.78 11.24
C SER A 402 -15.34 -15.69 12.27
N VAL A 403 -15.35 -14.66 13.13
CA VAL A 403 -16.37 -14.46 14.18
C VAL A 403 -17.55 -13.65 13.63
N ASN A 404 -17.29 -12.58 12.87
CA ASN A 404 -18.33 -11.76 12.26
C ASN A 404 -17.96 -11.35 10.82
N LEU A 405 -18.12 -12.29 9.90
CA LEU A 405 -17.78 -12.06 8.49
C LEU A 405 -18.66 -10.98 7.85
N ASN A 406 -19.95 -10.92 8.18
CA ASN A 406 -20.85 -9.93 7.58
C ASN A 406 -20.41 -8.51 7.92
N GLU A 407 -20.11 -8.25 9.21
CA GLU A 407 -19.56 -6.96 9.62
C GLU A 407 -18.21 -6.67 8.95
N THR A 408 -17.32 -7.68 8.86
CA THR A 408 -16.03 -7.55 8.17
C THR A 408 -16.20 -7.12 6.71
N VAL A 409 -17.14 -7.74 5.98
CA VAL A 409 -17.42 -7.39 4.58
C VAL A 409 -17.95 -5.96 4.47
N GLN A 410 -18.91 -5.58 5.33
CA GLN A 410 -19.47 -4.22 5.32
C GLN A 410 -18.46 -3.15 5.68
N GLN A 411 -17.59 -3.39 6.68
CA GLN A 411 -16.49 -2.50 7.02
C GLN A 411 -15.52 -2.35 5.84
N GLY A 412 -15.19 -3.44 5.14
CA GLY A 412 -14.36 -3.39 3.94
C GLY A 412 -14.99 -2.58 2.78
N ILE A 413 -16.31 -2.72 2.55
CA ILE A 413 -17.04 -1.91 1.56
C ILE A 413 -17.00 -0.42 1.95
N ALA A 414 -17.29 -0.10 3.20
CA ALA A 414 -17.26 1.27 3.71
C ALA A 414 -15.85 1.88 3.61
N TRP A 415 -14.82 1.08 3.90
CA TRP A 415 -13.41 1.46 3.74
C TRP A 415 -13.09 1.84 2.30
N ILE A 416 -13.41 0.97 1.33
CA ILE A 416 -13.20 1.22 -0.10
C ILE A 416 -13.92 2.50 -0.55
N GLN A 417 -15.17 2.70 -0.12
CA GLN A 417 -15.94 3.90 -0.47
C GLN A 417 -15.34 5.18 0.14
N ALA A 418 -14.81 5.12 1.36
CA ALA A 418 -14.15 6.26 2.00
C ALA A 418 -12.86 6.65 1.26
N GLN A 419 -12.07 5.67 0.83
CA GLN A 419 -10.87 5.88 0.01
C GLN A 419 -11.22 6.47 -1.36
N ALA A 420 -12.19 5.91 -2.07
CA ALA A 420 -12.61 6.46 -3.35
C ALA A 420 -13.12 7.91 -3.22
N ALA A 421 -13.80 8.22 -2.12
CA ALA A 421 -14.27 9.57 -1.85
C ALA A 421 -13.12 10.55 -1.50
N SER A 422 -12.02 10.10 -0.89
CA SER A 422 -10.81 10.91 -0.68
C SER A 422 -10.09 11.20 -2.00
N ALA A 423 -9.94 10.19 -2.84
CA ALA A 423 -9.36 10.34 -4.17
C ALA A 423 -10.13 11.33 -5.05
N LYS A 424 -11.46 11.26 -5.01
CA LYS A 424 -12.33 12.24 -5.68
C LYS A 424 -12.20 13.66 -5.13
N ALA A 425 -11.91 13.82 -3.83
CA ALA A 425 -11.79 15.14 -3.21
C ALA A 425 -10.55 15.90 -3.69
N VAL A 426 -9.53 15.18 -4.16
CA VAL A 426 -8.25 15.72 -4.64
C VAL A 426 -8.00 15.43 -6.12
N ASP A 427 -9.02 14.92 -6.81
CA ASP A 427 -9.06 14.63 -8.25
C ASP A 427 -7.90 13.76 -8.76
N LYS A 428 -7.57 12.70 -7.99
CA LYS A 428 -6.53 11.74 -8.35
C LYS A 428 -7.08 10.32 -8.50
N PRO A 429 -6.47 9.48 -9.36
CA PRO A 429 -6.78 8.05 -9.43
C PRO A 429 -6.47 7.34 -8.11
N LEU A 430 -7.06 6.17 -7.90
CA LEU A 430 -6.89 5.36 -6.71
C LEU A 430 -6.86 3.88 -7.06
N ALA A 431 -5.99 3.11 -6.40
CA ALA A 431 -5.94 1.66 -6.52
C ALA A 431 -6.00 0.97 -5.15
N LEU A 432 -6.76 -0.13 -5.06
CA LEU A 432 -6.63 -1.10 -3.98
C LEU A 432 -5.47 -2.03 -4.34
N ILE A 433 -4.31 -1.83 -3.71
CA ILE A 433 -3.05 -2.49 -4.12
C ILE A 433 -2.81 -3.84 -3.43
N GLY A 434 -3.62 -4.17 -2.41
CA GLY A 434 -3.55 -5.45 -1.73
C GLY A 434 -4.76 -5.64 -0.82
N PHE A 435 -5.39 -6.81 -0.92
CA PHE A 435 -6.42 -7.21 0.03
C PHE A 435 -6.41 -8.72 0.20
N GLY A 436 -6.83 -9.18 1.38
CA GLY A 436 -7.04 -10.60 1.59
C GLY A 436 -7.71 -11.00 2.88
N LEU A 437 -8.14 -12.26 2.94
CA LEU A 437 -8.66 -12.92 4.12
C LEU A 437 -7.96 -14.26 4.35
N VAL A 438 -7.61 -14.54 5.60
CA VAL A 438 -7.02 -15.82 5.99
C VAL A 438 -8.10 -16.90 6.02
N THR A 439 -7.91 -17.97 5.26
CA THR A 439 -8.83 -19.10 5.23
C THR A 439 -8.45 -20.16 6.25
N GLN A 440 -9.39 -21.06 6.57
CA GLN A 440 -9.16 -22.21 7.44
C GLN A 440 -7.98 -23.07 6.96
N VAL A 441 -7.85 -23.24 5.64
CA VAL A 441 -6.76 -24.00 5.01
C VAL A 441 -5.42 -23.29 5.18
N ASN A 442 -5.41 -21.96 5.01
CA ASN A 442 -4.18 -21.17 5.10
C ASN A 442 -3.79 -20.76 6.53
N LEU A 443 -4.65 -20.97 7.53
CA LEU A 443 -4.40 -20.52 8.91
C LEU A 443 -3.09 -21.07 9.50
N GLN A 444 -2.70 -22.30 9.14
CA GLN A 444 -1.45 -22.90 9.59
C GLN A 444 -0.20 -22.22 9.02
N SER A 445 -0.34 -21.56 7.86
CA SER A 445 0.72 -20.81 7.20
C SER A 445 0.64 -19.31 7.51
N PHE A 446 -0.37 -18.86 8.25
CA PHE A 446 -0.60 -17.43 8.46
C PHE A 446 0.43 -16.83 9.40
N VAL A 447 1.23 -15.91 8.85
CA VAL A 447 2.24 -15.12 9.54
C VAL A 447 1.88 -13.64 9.43
N PRO A 448 1.53 -12.98 10.55
CA PRO A 448 1.28 -11.54 10.55
C PRO A 448 2.49 -10.76 10.04
N PHE A 449 2.26 -9.58 9.46
CA PHE A 449 3.34 -8.78 8.84
C PHE A 449 4.46 -8.40 9.81
N ASN A 450 4.17 -8.31 11.11
CA ASN A 450 5.15 -8.04 12.16
C ASN A 450 5.58 -9.30 12.94
N ALA A 451 5.54 -10.47 12.30
CA ALA A 451 5.92 -11.73 12.91
C ALA A 451 6.81 -12.55 11.98
N THR A 452 7.55 -13.49 12.57
CA THR A 452 8.46 -14.37 11.84
C THR A 452 8.01 -15.84 11.80
N SER A 453 6.91 -16.15 12.50
CA SER A 453 6.42 -17.52 12.69
C SER A 453 4.89 -17.55 12.61
N PRO A 454 4.29 -18.68 12.19
CA PRO A 454 2.84 -18.77 12.07
C PRO A 454 2.13 -18.58 13.40
N VAL A 455 0.89 -18.08 13.36
CA VAL A 455 0.08 -17.93 14.58
C VAL A 455 -0.27 -19.29 15.20
N VAL A 456 -0.31 -20.35 14.41
CA VAL A 456 -0.49 -21.72 14.91
C VAL A 456 0.86 -22.44 14.95
N THR A 457 1.52 -22.43 16.11
CA THR A 457 2.73 -23.24 16.33
C THR A 457 2.40 -24.55 17.06
N PRO A 458 2.90 -25.73 16.61
CA PRO A 458 2.84 -26.93 17.43
C PRO A 458 3.65 -26.72 18.72
N PRO A 459 3.15 -27.13 19.90
CA PRO A 459 3.86 -26.88 21.15
C PRO A 459 5.14 -27.74 21.24
N PRO A 460 6.23 -27.22 21.81
CA PRO A 460 7.29 -28.08 22.34
C PRO A 460 6.69 -28.98 23.43
N GLN A 461 7.17 -30.23 23.52
CA GLN A 461 6.53 -31.38 24.18
C GLN A 461 6.07 -31.22 25.65
N ASN A 462 6.28 -30.07 26.32
CA ASN A 462 6.04 -29.92 27.77
C ASN A 462 5.42 -28.58 28.23
N GLN A 463 4.68 -27.82 27.41
CA GLN A 463 3.99 -26.60 27.89
C GLN A 463 2.47 -26.61 27.68
N LYS A 464 1.74 -26.23 28.74
CA LYS A 464 0.29 -26.04 28.74
C LYS A 464 -0.12 -24.80 27.92
N ARG A 465 -1.20 -24.95 27.16
CA ARG A 465 -1.76 -24.01 26.16
C ARG A 465 -1.77 -22.53 26.57
N LYS A 466 -1.19 -21.68 25.74
CA LYS A 466 -1.72 -20.34 25.38
C LYS A 466 -1.75 -20.25 23.85
N SER A 467 -2.82 -20.73 23.22
CA SER A 467 -3.00 -20.57 21.78
C SER A 467 -3.42 -19.13 21.48
N SER A 468 -2.69 -18.44 20.60
CA SER A 468 -3.10 -17.16 19.99
C SER A 468 -4.33 -17.29 19.07
N LEU A 469 -4.87 -18.51 18.87
CA LEU A 469 -6.16 -18.75 18.19
C LEU A 469 -7.29 -17.86 18.72
N GLY A 470 -7.27 -17.48 20.00
CA GLY A 470 -8.27 -16.55 20.55
C GLY A 470 -8.22 -15.16 19.92
N THR A 471 -7.06 -14.75 19.38
CA THR A 471 -6.81 -13.42 18.81
C THR A 471 -7.07 -13.37 17.30
N PHE A 472 -6.82 -14.46 16.56
CA PHE A 472 -6.95 -14.50 15.08
C PHE A 472 -8.10 -15.38 14.58
N GLY A 473 -8.84 -16.03 15.48
CA GLY A 473 -9.98 -16.88 15.13
C GLY A 473 -9.57 -18.18 14.43
N THR A 474 -10.50 -18.74 13.65
CA THR A 474 -10.33 -20.01 12.95
C THR A 474 -10.08 -19.85 11.45
N GLY A 475 -9.95 -18.62 10.96
CA GLY A 475 -10.02 -18.32 9.52
C GLY A 475 -11.43 -18.51 8.95
N VAL A 476 -11.66 -17.94 7.76
CA VAL A 476 -12.91 -18.08 7.00
C VAL A 476 -12.87 -19.31 6.08
N THR A 477 -13.99 -19.78 5.56
CA THR A 477 -13.96 -20.78 4.47
C THR A 477 -13.50 -20.15 3.15
N ASP A 478 -13.01 -20.95 2.19
CA ASP A 478 -12.67 -20.42 0.86
C ASP A 478 -13.88 -19.78 0.17
N GLN A 479 -15.07 -20.39 0.28
CA GLN A 479 -16.31 -19.80 -0.26
C GLN A 479 -16.67 -18.45 0.40
N GLN A 480 -16.43 -18.33 1.72
CA GLN A 480 -16.62 -17.07 2.44
C GLN A 480 -15.63 -16.00 1.99
N ARG A 481 -14.34 -16.35 1.81
CA ARG A 481 -13.33 -15.47 1.23
C ARG A 481 -13.76 -15.00 -0.15
N ASP A 482 -14.14 -15.91 -1.04
CA ASP A 482 -14.48 -15.58 -2.43
C ASP A 482 -15.70 -14.67 -2.51
N SER A 483 -16.71 -14.89 -1.65
CA SER A 483 -17.89 -14.02 -1.54
C SER A 483 -17.54 -12.62 -1.04
N ALA A 484 -16.63 -12.52 -0.06
CA ALA A 484 -16.12 -11.24 0.43
C ALA A 484 -15.32 -10.50 -0.65
N TYR A 485 -14.47 -11.22 -1.38
CA TYR A 485 -13.65 -10.67 -2.47
C TYR A 485 -14.55 -10.12 -3.58
N ALA A 486 -15.56 -10.88 -4.03
CA ALA A 486 -16.52 -10.41 -5.02
C ALA A 486 -17.21 -9.10 -4.57
N SER A 487 -17.59 -9.02 -3.30
CA SER A 487 -18.24 -7.82 -2.73
C SER A 487 -17.30 -6.60 -2.73
N TRP A 488 -16.04 -6.79 -2.34
CA TRP A 488 -15.04 -5.71 -2.31
C TRP A 488 -14.59 -5.27 -3.70
N LEU A 489 -14.38 -6.22 -4.62
CA LEU A 489 -14.09 -5.93 -6.03
C LEU A 489 -15.23 -5.14 -6.66
N GLN A 490 -16.47 -5.58 -6.45
CA GLN A 490 -17.67 -4.89 -6.97
C GLN A 490 -17.81 -3.48 -6.38
N ALA A 491 -17.54 -3.30 -5.09
CA ALA A 491 -17.51 -1.98 -4.45
C ALA A 491 -16.43 -1.08 -5.05
N GLY A 492 -15.23 -1.62 -5.31
CA GLY A 492 -14.13 -0.91 -5.95
C GLY A 492 -14.46 -0.47 -7.38
N ILE A 493 -15.05 -1.36 -8.17
CA ILE A 493 -15.50 -1.06 -9.55
C ILE A 493 -16.55 0.06 -9.53
N GLN A 494 -17.57 -0.05 -8.67
CA GLN A 494 -18.63 0.96 -8.56
C GLN A 494 -18.11 2.32 -8.07
N ALA A 495 -17.10 2.30 -7.20
CA ALA A 495 -16.49 3.51 -6.68
C ALA A 495 -15.48 4.15 -7.66
N GLY A 496 -15.18 3.49 -8.78
CA GLY A 496 -14.34 4.03 -9.84
C GLY A 496 -12.84 3.88 -9.60
N LEU A 497 -12.41 2.87 -8.83
CA LEU A 497 -10.99 2.58 -8.65
C LEU A 497 -10.32 2.28 -10.01
N SER A 498 -9.10 2.76 -10.17
CA SER A 498 -8.29 2.52 -11.38
C SER A 498 -7.54 1.20 -11.34
N GLY A 499 -7.40 0.59 -10.15
CA GLY A 499 -6.72 -0.68 -9.98
C GLY A 499 -7.25 -1.48 -8.79
N LEU A 500 -7.30 -2.80 -8.96
CA LEU A 500 -7.69 -3.77 -7.92
C LEU A 500 -6.67 -4.91 -7.93
N SER A 501 -5.99 -5.15 -6.81
CA SER A 501 -4.94 -6.17 -6.72
C SER A 501 -5.12 -7.09 -5.53
N GLN A 502 -5.30 -8.38 -5.81
CA GLN A 502 -5.37 -9.39 -4.74
C GLN A 502 -4.00 -9.63 -4.11
N TYR A 503 -4.00 -10.05 -2.85
CA TYR A 503 -2.83 -10.57 -2.15
C TYR A 503 -3.19 -11.97 -1.65
N GLN A 504 -2.55 -13.04 -2.10
CA GLN A 504 -1.50 -13.16 -3.13
C GLN A 504 -1.65 -14.49 -3.88
N PRO A 505 -1.05 -14.68 -5.06
CA PRO A 505 -1.15 -15.95 -5.77
C PRO A 505 -0.32 -17.01 -5.03
N ALA A 506 -0.88 -18.21 -4.90
CA ALA A 506 -0.16 -19.42 -4.57
C ALA A 506 -0.08 -20.26 -5.85
N ASN A 507 0.89 -19.96 -6.71
CA ASN A 507 1.18 -20.82 -7.84
C ASN A 507 1.82 -22.13 -7.32
N GLY A 508 1.48 -23.26 -7.94
CA GLY A 508 2.01 -24.58 -7.59
C GLY A 508 3.54 -24.68 -7.70
N THR A 509 4.07 -25.90 -7.52
CA THR A 509 5.51 -26.22 -7.52
C THR A 509 6.30 -25.57 -8.67
N PHE A 510 7.37 -24.85 -8.36
CA PHE A 510 8.35 -24.33 -9.33
C PHE A 510 9.41 -25.40 -9.69
N VAL A 511 10.09 -25.27 -10.83
CA VAL A 511 11.01 -26.32 -11.35
C VAL A 511 12.24 -26.49 -10.44
N GLN A 512 12.49 -27.76 -10.07
CA GLN A 512 13.64 -28.19 -9.28
C GLN A 512 14.93 -28.16 -10.13
N SER A 513 15.95 -27.39 -9.73
CA SER A 513 17.32 -27.64 -10.19
C SER A 513 18.17 -28.18 -9.05
N SER A 514 18.91 -29.25 -9.35
CA SER A 514 19.64 -30.09 -8.40
C SER A 514 21.02 -29.54 -8.04
N SER A 515 21.11 -28.29 -7.57
CA SER A 515 22.34 -27.79 -6.95
C SER A 515 22.11 -26.57 -6.04
N GLY A 516 21.94 -26.84 -4.74
CA GLY A 516 22.61 -26.13 -3.63
C GLY A 516 22.23 -24.68 -3.32
N ALA A 517 21.43 -24.53 -2.26
CA ALA A 517 21.17 -23.33 -1.44
C ALA A 517 20.27 -22.21 -2.04
N GLY A 518 19.07 -22.06 -1.47
CA GLY A 518 18.20 -20.89 -1.63
C GLY A 518 17.01 -21.02 -2.59
N THR A 519 16.39 -22.18 -2.74
CA THR A 519 15.27 -22.43 -3.67
C THR A 519 13.90 -22.40 -2.99
N LEU A 520 13.01 -21.51 -3.43
CA LEU A 520 11.57 -21.57 -3.15
C LEU A 520 10.95 -22.66 -4.04
N GLY A 521 10.74 -23.87 -3.52
CA GLY A 521 10.11 -24.98 -4.26
C GLY A 521 8.59 -24.86 -4.40
N VAL A 522 7.98 -23.92 -3.68
CA VAL A 522 6.54 -23.61 -3.66
C VAL A 522 6.40 -22.08 -3.55
N SER A 523 5.40 -21.48 -4.22
CA SER A 523 5.07 -20.07 -4.00
C SER A 523 4.94 -19.80 -2.51
N PRO A 524 5.66 -18.80 -1.97
CA PRO A 524 5.49 -18.45 -0.59
C PRO A 524 4.04 -18.14 -0.24
N ASN A 525 3.63 -18.56 0.94
CA ASN A 525 2.30 -18.35 1.46
C ASN A 525 2.42 -17.92 2.92
N ASP A 526 2.21 -16.64 3.16
CA ASP A 526 2.15 -16.03 4.51
C ASP A 526 0.73 -16.06 5.10
N GLY A 527 -0.18 -16.87 4.53
CA GLY A 527 -1.56 -17.08 4.99
C GLY A 527 -2.65 -16.59 4.04
N TYR A 528 -2.27 -15.90 2.97
CA TYR A 528 -3.21 -15.33 1.99
C TYR A 528 -3.12 -15.95 0.60
N GLY A 529 -2.36 -17.03 0.43
CA GLY A 529 -2.15 -17.68 -0.86
C GLY A 529 -3.44 -18.25 -1.45
N ILE A 530 -3.67 -17.97 -2.74
CA ILE A 530 -4.82 -18.49 -3.50
C ILE A 530 -4.33 -19.23 -4.74
N ILE A 531 -4.82 -20.45 -4.95
CA ILE A 531 -4.58 -21.20 -6.18
C ILE A 531 -5.51 -20.64 -7.26
N GLY A 532 -4.94 -20.05 -8.32
CA GLY A 532 -5.68 -19.41 -9.41
C GLY A 532 -5.99 -17.92 -9.19
N CYS A 533 -6.78 -17.34 -10.10
CA CYS A 533 -7.24 -15.94 -10.02
C CYS A 533 -8.71 -15.90 -9.63
N VAL A 534 -9.07 -15.11 -8.62
CA VAL A 534 -10.47 -14.87 -8.21
C VAL A 534 -11.04 -13.63 -8.92
N ILE A 535 -10.20 -12.90 -9.65
CA ILE A 535 -10.58 -11.69 -10.39
C ILE A 535 -10.84 -12.07 -11.85
N THR A 536 -11.97 -12.72 -12.12
CA THR A 536 -12.47 -12.97 -13.48
C THR A 536 -13.79 -12.27 -13.71
#